data_AF-A0A9P7Y666-F1
#
_entry.id   AF-A0A9P7Y666-F1
#
_cell.length_a   1.000
_cell.length_b   1.000
_cell.length_c   1.000
_cell.angle_alpha   90.00
_cell.angle_beta   90.00
_cell.angle_gamma   90.00
#
_symmetry.space_group_name_H-M   'P 1'
#
loop_
_entity.id
_entity.type
_entity.pdbx_description
1 polymer ?
#
loop_
_entity_poly.entity_id
_entity_poly.type
_entity_poly.pdbx_seq_one_letter_code
_entity_poly.pdbx_strand_id
1 'polypeptide(L)'
;MYFQQISILLLAGISTIAATPTPTVQKRWPCQVAIPEYARVEEARPVESYLPGFLIAQDSHHTNRKDAFVQFDIPAGSYGCQLEASFPASYPITSSGNTQVYVYSTDKALTYGKPNQLDASWAYCPAPVSHVGTISFKSETWGVTRSVINSFQCKEKMTYRFKMSTDSEAAGSVQFEQNSGAGLRMVYNC
;
A
#
# COMPACT_ATOMS: atom_id res chain seq x y z
N MET A 1 36.66 80.44 4.75
CA MET A 1 37.83 79.67 4.23
C MET A 1 37.89 78.35 4.98
N TYR A 2 38.06 77.27 4.22
CA TYR A 2 38.02 75.85 4.60
C TYR A 2 39.06 75.41 5.65
N PHE A 3 38.74 74.38 6.45
CA PHE A 3 39.58 73.18 6.75
C PHE A 3 38.77 72.17 7.62
N GLN A 4 38.11 71.17 7.02
CA GLN A 4 38.41 69.72 7.07
C GLN A 4 38.82 69.11 8.42
N GLN A 5 37.95 68.25 8.99
CA GLN A 5 38.33 67.13 9.84
C GLN A 5 37.65 65.84 9.34
N ILE A 6 38.48 64.81 9.19
CA ILE A 6 38.15 63.46 8.70
C ILE A 6 37.98 62.57 9.93
N SER A 7 36.82 61.95 10.12
CA SER A 7 36.60 60.91 11.13
C SER A 7 36.56 59.54 10.46
N ILE A 8 37.58 58.72 10.76
CA ILE A 8 37.71 57.34 10.28
C ILE A 8 36.98 56.43 11.29
N LEU A 9 35.90 55.78 10.84
CA LEU A 9 35.18 54.73 11.58
C LEU A 9 35.83 53.38 11.27
N LEU A 10 36.47 52.75 12.28
CA LEU A 10 36.89 51.35 12.23
C LEU A 10 35.65 50.44 12.45
N LEU A 11 35.28 49.67 11.43
CA LEU A 11 34.37 48.53 11.57
C LEU A 11 35.18 47.26 11.89
N ALA A 12 34.95 46.67 13.07
CA ALA A 12 35.44 45.34 13.42
C ALA A 12 34.51 44.27 12.84
N GLY A 13 34.98 43.50 11.85
CA GLY A 13 34.28 42.34 11.30
C GLY A 13 34.52 41.10 12.18
N ILE A 14 33.46 40.57 12.77
CA ILE A 14 33.49 39.29 13.51
C ILE A 14 33.13 38.18 12.52
N SER A 15 34.10 37.37 12.13
CA SER A 15 33.91 36.19 11.28
C SER A 15 33.30 35.05 12.11
N THR A 16 31.99 34.81 12.00
CA THR A 16 31.37 33.61 12.57
C THR A 16 31.70 32.41 11.69
N ILE A 17 32.53 31.51 12.19
CA ILE A 17 32.79 30.20 11.58
C ILE A 17 31.53 29.35 11.77
N ALA A 18 30.75 29.14 10.72
CA ALA A 18 29.65 28.20 10.73
C ALA A 18 30.21 26.77 10.73
N ALA A 19 30.09 26.07 11.85
CA ALA A 19 30.36 24.63 11.92
C ALA A 19 29.29 23.91 11.10
N THR A 20 29.64 23.40 9.92
CA THR A 20 28.75 22.50 9.17
C THR A 20 28.64 21.18 9.92
N PRO A 21 27.44 20.73 10.29
CA PRO A 21 27.27 19.42 10.93
C PRO A 21 27.77 18.34 9.96
N THR A 22 28.73 17.53 10.41
CA THR A 22 29.20 16.36 9.67
C THR A 22 27.99 15.44 9.44
N PRO A 23 27.66 15.07 8.19
CA PRO A 23 26.56 14.14 7.93
C PRO A 23 26.91 12.80 8.58
N THR A 24 26.23 12.48 9.67
CA THR A 24 26.26 11.14 10.23
C THR A 24 25.58 10.22 9.23
N VAL A 25 26.35 9.30 8.65
CA VAL A 25 25.82 8.23 7.81
C VAL A 25 24.93 7.36 8.71
N GLN A 26 23.64 7.65 8.75
CA GLN A 26 22.68 6.78 9.43
C GLN A 26 22.75 5.41 8.75
N LYS A 27 23.13 4.40 9.53
CA LYS A 27 23.09 2.99 9.13
C LYS A 27 21.65 2.65 8.75
N ARG A 28 21.35 2.68 7.45
CA ARG A 28 20.02 2.30 6.92
C ARG A 28 19.92 0.78 7.04
N TRP A 29 19.07 0.32 7.95
CA TRP A 29 18.76 -1.10 8.06
C TRP A 29 17.97 -1.51 6.79
N PRO A 30 18.15 -2.74 6.29
CA PRO A 30 17.38 -3.19 5.14
C PRO A 30 15.90 -3.26 5.52
N CYS A 31 15.06 -2.75 4.62
CA CYS A 31 13.61 -2.85 4.69
C CYS A 31 13.15 -4.29 4.95
N GLN A 32 12.16 -4.45 5.83
CA GLN A 32 11.48 -5.73 6.06
C GLN A 32 10.23 -5.82 5.19
N VAL A 33 9.79 -7.05 4.91
CA VAL A 33 8.63 -7.33 4.07
C VAL A 33 7.70 -8.30 4.78
N ALA A 34 6.43 -7.95 4.93
CA ALA A 34 5.37 -8.85 5.36
C ALA A 34 4.53 -9.27 4.15
N ILE A 35 4.23 -10.56 4.08
CA ILE A 35 3.36 -11.17 3.07
C ILE A 35 1.94 -11.23 3.65
N PRO A 36 0.90 -10.91 2.88
CA PRO A 36 -0.44 -10.88 3.42
C PRO A 36 -1.02 -12.27 3.54
N GLU A 37 -1.94 -12.41 4.47
CA GLU A 37 -3.04 -13.37 4.35
C GLU A 37 -4.17 -12.75 3.54
N TYR A 38 -4.90 -13.57 2.78
CA TYR A 38 -5.99 -13.10 1.92
C TYR A 38 -7.33 -13.77 2.27
N ALA A 39 -8.39 -13.03 2.01
CA ALA A 39 -9.74 -13.57 1.94
C ALA A 39 -10.42 -12.99 0.70
N ARG A 40 -11.45 -13.66 0.19
CA ARG A 40 -12.33 -13.08 -0.82
C ARG A 40 -13.77 -13.18 -0.38
N VAL A 41 -14.57 -12.25 -0.87
CA VAL A 41 -16.01 -12.24 -0.67
C VAL A 41 -16.71 -12.12 -2.01
N GLU A 42 -17.85 -12.77 -2.14
CA GLU A 42 -18.66 -12.72 -3.34
C GLU A 42 -20.11 -12.37 -2.99
N GLU A 43 -20.66 -11.39 -3.69
CA GLU A 43 -22.04 -10.93 -3.51
C GLU A 43 -23.06 -12.06 -3.73
N ALA A 44 -22.80 -12.93 -4.71
CA ALA A 44 -23.64 -14.09 -5.02
C ALA A 44 -23.57 -15.21 -3.96
N ARG A 45 -22.56 -15.19 -3.07
CA ARG A 45 -22.33 -16.24 -2.05
C ARG A 45 -22.11 -15.59 -0.69
N PRO A 46 -23.16 -14.94 -0.13
CA PRO A 46 -22.95 -13.87 0.84
C PRO A 46 -22.42 -14.33 2.21
N VAL A 47 -22.54 -15.61 2.53
CA VAL A 47 -22.09 -16.21 3.80
C VAL A 47 -20.89 -17.15 3.63
N GLU A 48 -20.41 -17.35 2.39
CA GLU A 48 -19.24 -18.18 2.14
C GLU A 48 -17.97 -17.40 2.51
N SER A 49 -17.12 -18.03 3.29
CA SER A 49 -15.97 -17.39 3.94
C SER A 49 -14.61 -17.86 3.39
N TYR A 50 -14.60 -18.97 2.66
CA TYR A 50 -13.38 -19.56 2.12
C TYR A 50 -13.38 -19.56 0.60
N LEU A 51 -12.67 -18.60 0.02
CA LEU A 51 -12.57 -18.44 -1.41
C LEU A 51 -11.09 -18.26 -1.78
N PRO A 52 -10.45 -19.24 -2.46
CA PRO A 52 -8.99 -19.30 -2.64
C PRO A 52 -8.45 -18.33 -3.70
N GLY A 53 -7.23 -17.82 -3.49
CA GLY A 53 -6.51 -16.93 -4.41
C GLY A 53 -6.99 -15.48 -4.38
N PHE A 54 -6.30 -14.60 -5.11
CA PHE A 54 -6.71 -13.19 -5.26
C PHE A 54 -7.53 -13.04 -6.54
N LEU A 55 -8.78 -12.61 -6.40
CA LEU A 55 -9.69 -12.32 -7.52
C LEU A 55 -10.57 -11.15 -7.11
N ILE A 56 -10.64 -10.16 -7.98
CA ILE A 56 -11.59 -9.06 -7.90
C ILE A 56 -12.32 -9.03 -9.24
N ALA A 57 -13.64 -8.92 -9.20
CA ALA A 57 -14.44 -8.86 -10.40
C ALA A 57 -15.76 -8.12 -10.15
N GLN A 58 -16.33 -7.60 -11.22
CA GLN A 58 -17.72 -7.17 -11.26
C GLN A 58 -18.28 -7.43 -12.66
N ASP A 59 -19.57 -7.68 -12.73
CA ASP A 59 -20.32 -7.57 -13.97
C ASP A 59 -20.70 -6.10 -14.22
N SER A 60 -21.26 -5.82 -15.40
CA SER A 60 -21.72 -4.49 -15.74
C SER A 60 -22.70 -3.94 -14.70
N HIS A 61 -22.70 -2.62 -14.54
CA HIS A 61 -23.51 -1.88 -13.55
C HIS A 61 -23.22 -2.29 -12.09
N HIS A 62 -21.97 -2.72 -11.81
CA HIS A 62 -21.50 -3.07 -10.46
C HIS A 62 -22.27 -4.22 -9.79
N THR A 63 -22.70 -5.20 -10.58
CA THR A 63 -23.40 -6.40 -10.10
C THR A 63 -22.43 -7.59 -9.95
N ASN A 64 -22.86 -8.63 -9.22
CA ASN A 64 -22.09 -9.87 -9.01
C ASN A 64 -20.65 -9.63 -8.53
N ARG A 65 -20.49 -8.70 -7.58
CA ARG A 65 -19.17 -8.24 -7.16
C ARG A 65 -18.41 -9.32 -6.41
N LYS A 66 -17.10 -9.34 -6.68
CA LYS A 66 -16.12 -10.15 -5.99
C LYS A 66 -15.03 -9.21 -5.51
N ASP A 67 -14.85 -9.14 -4.21
CA ASP A 67 -13.83 -8.29 -3.58
C ASP A 67 -12.79 -9.18 -2.89
N ALA A 68 -11.57 -8.67 -2.81
CA ALA A 68 -10.50 -9.30 -2.07
C ALA A 68 -10.17 -8.49 -0.82
N PHE A 69 -9.87 -9.17 0.26
CA PHE A 69 -9.26 -8.59 1.44
C PHE A 69 -7.86 -9.12 1.61
N VAL A 70 -6.98 -8.27 2.13
CA VAL A 70 -5.67 -8.69 2.60
C VAL A 70 -5.44 -8.17 4.00
N GLN A 71 -4.76 -8.96 4.81
CA GLN A 71 -4.34 -8.60 6.15
C GLN A 71 -2.84 -8.85 6.31
N PHE A 72 -2.15 -7.88 6.90
CA PHE A 72 -0.76 -7.99 7.29
C PHE A 72 -0.65 -7.96 8.80
N ASP A 73 0.15 -8.90 9.34
CA ASP A 73 0.63 -8.85 10.72
C ASP A 73 2.01 -8.18 10.74
N ILE A 74 2.09 -7.02 11.38
CA ILE A 74 3.30 -6.20 11.48
C ILE A 74 3.77 -6.19 12.94
N PRO A 75 5.06 -6.42 13.23
CA PRO A 75 5.56 -6.38 14.61
C PRO A 75 5.29 -5.03 15.29
N ALA A 76 4.90 -5.06 16.55
CA ALA A 76 4.73 -3.86 17.37
C ALA A 76 6.01 -2.98 17.34
N GLY A 77 5.81 -1.66 17.26
CA GLY A 77 6.92 -0.69 17.19
C GLY A 77 7.56 -0.54 15.81
N SER A 78 7.06 -1.24 14.78
CA SER A 78 7.48 -1.00 13.39
C SER A 78 7.10 0.40 12.92
N TYR A 79 7.83 0.91 11.93
CA TYR A 79 7.62 2.22 11.31
C TYR A 79 7.69 2.13 9.78
N GLY A 80 7.29 3.20 9.09
CA GLY A 80 7.44 3.30 7.63
C GLY A 80 6.66 2.26 6.82
N CYS A 81 5.46 1.90 7.25
CA CYS A 81 4.64 0.87 6.58
C CYS A 81 4.15 1.37 5.21
N GLN A 82 4.53 0.66 4.16
CA GLN A 82 4.19 0.97 2.78
C GLN A 82 3.52 -0.24 2.13
N LEU A 83 2.27 -0.06 1.71
CA LEU A 83 1.53 -1.06 0.97
C LEU A 83 1.95 -1.02 -0.49
N GLU A 84 2.39 -2.15 -1.02
CA GLU A 84 2.87 -2.29 -2.39
C GLU A 84 2.25 -3.47 -3.11
N ALA A 85 2.21 -3.39 -4.44
CA ALA A 85 2.17 -4.55 -5.31
C ALA A 85 3.54 -4.71 -6.00
N SER A 86 4.08 -5.92 -5.98
CA SER A 86 5.36 -6.25 -6.60
C SER A 86 5.24 -7.55 -7.38
N PHE A 87 5.56 -7.52 -8.67
CA PHE A 87 5.52 -8.69 -9.53
C PHE A 87 6.87 -8.86 -10.25
N PRO A 88 7.39 -10.10 -10.35
CA PRO A 88 8.55 -10.36 -11.19
C PRO A 88 8.21 -10.16 -12.67
N ALA A 89 9.25 -10.16 -13.50
CA ALA A 89 9.10 -10.02 -14.94
C ALA A 89 8.16 -11.10 -15.51
N SER A 90 7.23 -10.69 -16.37
CA SER A 90 6.26 -11.57 -17.04
C SER A 90 5.38 -12.40 -16.09
N TYR A 91 5.16 -11.94 -14.85
CA TYR A 91 4.29 -12.65 -13.92
C TYR A 91 2.84 -12.73 -14.44
N PRO A 92 2.17 -13.89 -14.37
CA PRO A 92 0.82 -14.05 -14.88
C PRO A 92 -0.19 -13.24 -14.05
N ILE A 93 -0.82 -12.25 -14.69
CA ILE A 93 -1.96 -11.51 -14.17
C ILE A 93 -3.07 -11.62 -15.21
N THR A 94 -4.14 -12.32 -14.86
CA THR A 94 -5.32 -12.46 -15.72
C THR A 94 -6.23 -11.27 -15.46
N SER A 95 -6.59 -10.53 -16.51
CA SER A 95 -7.52 -9.41 -16.40
C SER A 95 -8.42 -9.31 -17.63
N SER A 96 -9.58 -8.70 -17.45
CA SER A 96 -10.54 -8.43 -18.52
C SER A 96 -11.32 -7.15 -18.23
N GLY A 97 -11.78 -6.47 -19.28
CA GLY A 97 -12.61 -5.25 -19.14
C GLY A 97 -11.92 -4.14 -18.35
N ASN A 98 -12.64 -3.53 -17.40
CA ASN A 98 -12.05 -2.59 -16.45
C ASN A 98 -11.03 -3.31 -15.55
N THR A 99 -9.83 -2.74 -15.38
CA THR A 99 -8.76 -3.30 -14.54
C THR A 99 -8.31 -2.37 -13.42
N GLN A 100 -8.97 -1.21 -13.28
CA GLN A 100 -8.70 -0.28 -12.20
C GLN A 100 -9.32 -0.80 -10.91
N VAL A 101 -8.50 -0.89 -9.86
CA VAL A 101 -8.87 -1.41 -8.54
C VAL A 101 -8.73 -0.32 -7.50
N TYR A 102 -9.77 -0.13 -6.71
CA TYR A 102 -9.74 0.74 -5.53
C TYR A 102 -9.36 -0.05 -4.29
N VAL A 103 -8.54 0.57 -3.46
CA VAL A 103 -8.03 0.01 -2.21
C VAL A 103 -8.57 0.83 -1.05
N TYR A 104 -9.22 0.17 -0.10
CA TYR A 104 -9.77 0.79 1.10
C TYR A 104 -9.11 0.22 2.34
N SER A 105 -8.86 1.07 3.34
CA SER A 105 -8.66 0.59 4.71
C SER A 105 -9.98 0.07 5.29
N THR A 106 -9.91 -0.82 6.27
CA THR A 106 -11.09 -1.34 6.96
C THR A 106 -11.20 -0.84 8.39
N ASP A 107 -12.40 -0.93 8.96
CA ASP A 107 -12.72 -0.53 10.34
C ASP A 107 -12.10 -1.47 11.39
N LYS A 108 -11.90 -2.73 11.02
CA LYS A 108 -11.31 -3.76 11.87
C LYS A 108 -10.51 -4.79 11.07
N ALA A 109 -9.68 -5.53 11.79
CA ALA A 109 -8.99 -6.71 11.29
C ALA A 109 -9.99 -7.83 10.95
N LEU A 110 -9.59 -8.72 10.05
CA LEU A 110 -10.30 -9.95 9.78
C LEU A 110 -10.14 -10.95 10.93
N THR A 111 -11.23 -11.66 11.20
CA THR A 111 -11.27 -12.77 12.15
C THR A 111 -10.80 -14.05 11.48
N TYR A 112 -10.38 -15.03 12.29
CA TYR A 112 -10.05 -16.36 11.81
C TYR A 112 -11.19 -17.31 12.15
N GLY A 113 -11.75 -17.96 11.13
CA GLY A 113 -12.79 -18.98 11.31
C GLY A 113 -12.20 -20.37 11.53
N LYS A 114 -10.96 -20.58 11.08
CA LYS A 114 -10.12 -21.76 11.32
C LYS A 114 -8.66 -21.32 11.48
N PRO A 115 -7.77 -22.14 12.06
CA PRO A 115 -6.34 -21.80 12.14
C PRO A 115 -5.77 -21.47 10.75
N ASN A 116 -5.10 -20.31 10.64
CA ASN A 116 -4.49 -19.80 9.40
C ASN A 116 -5.47 -19.61 8.23
N GLN A 117 -6.75 -19.41 8.53
CA GLN A 117 -7.76 -19.14 7.53
C GLN A 117 -8.63 -17.96 7.97
N LEU A 118 -8.43 -16.83 7.28
CA LEU A 118 -9.26 -15.65 7.44
C LEU A 118 -10.72 -15.99 7.11
N ASP A 119 -11.61 -15.47 7.95
CA ASP A 119 -13.05 -15.60 7.83
C ASP A 119 -13.63 -14.25 7.45
N ALA A 120 -13.88 -14.10 6.15
CA ALA A 120 -14.57 -12.96 5.58
C ALA A 120 -15.62 -13.47 4.63
N SER A 121 -16.88 -13.09 4.84
CA SER A 121 -17.96 -13.30 3.89
C SER A 121 -18.58 -11.96 3.54
N TRP A 122 -19.30 -11.89 2.42
CA TRP A 122 -19.91 -10.62 1.97
C TRP A 122 -20.78 -9.99 3.05
N ALA A 123 -21.60 -10.80 3.72
CA ALA A 123 -22.52 -10.37 4.77
C ALA A 123 -21.82 -9.99 6.09
N TYR A 124 -20.62 -10.53 6.34
CA TYR A 124 -19.91 -10.39 7.62
C TYR A 124 -18.46 -9.92 7.45
N CYS A 125 -18.19 -9.03 6.49
CA CYS A 125 -16.86 -8.45 6.28
C CYS A 125 -16.69 -7.10 6.99
N PRO A 126 -15.45 -6.70 7.32
CA PRO A 126 -15.13 -5.34 7.74
C PRO A 126 -15.61 -4.29 6.73
N ALA A 127 -16.12 -3.18 7.25
CA ALA A 127 -16.58 -2.07 6.43
C ALA A 127 -15.37 -1.27 5.90
N PRO A 128 -15.41 -0.80 4.64
CA PRO A 128 -14.41 0.14 4.15
C PRO A 128 -14.53 1.48 4.88
N VAL A 129 -13.39 2.06 5.28
CA VAL A 129 -13.35 3.34 6.02
C VAL A 129 -12.86 4.46 5.12
N SER A 130 -11.67 4.31 4.55
CA SER A 130 -11.05 5.35 3.70
C SER A 130 -10.59 4.74 2.39
N HIS A 131 -10.81 5.44 1.27
CA HIS A 131 -10.13 5.12 0.02
C HIS A 131 -8.65 5.51 0.20
N VAL A 132 -7.77 4.52 0.17
CA VAL A 132 -6.34 4.71 0.43
C VAL A 132 -5.48 4.64 -0.82
N GLY A 133 -6.00 4.16 -1.95
CA GLY A 133 -5.26 4.19 -3.19
C GLY A 133 -5.99 3.53 -4.34
N THR A 134 -5.50 3.77 -5.54
CA THR A 134 -6.00 3.17 -6.78
C THR A 134 -4.83 2.51 -7.49
N ILE A 135 -5.04 1.29 -8.00
CA ILE A 135 -4.00 0.52 -8.67
C ILE A 135 -4.56 -0.22 -9.89
N SER A 136 -3.75 -0.32 -10.93
CA SER A 136 -3.92 -1.29 -12.00
C SER A 136 -2.76 -2.28 -11.91
N PHE A 137 -3.07 -3.54 -11.65
CA PHE A 137 -2.07 -4.59 -11.51
C PHE A 137 -1.45 -4.91 -12.87
N LYS A 138 -0.13 -4.87 -12.95
CA LYS A 138 0.62 -5.15 -14.16
C LYS A 138 1.96 -5.80 -13.85
N SER A 139 2.48 -6.54 -14.83
CA SER A 139 3.82 -7.09 -14.85
C SER A 139 4.50 -6.70 -16.16
N GLU A 140 5.66 -6.08 -16.06
CA GLU A 140 6.50 -5.74 -17.21
C GLU A 140 7.24 -6.99 -17.69
N THR A 141 7.61 -7.04 -18.96
CA THR A 141 8.27 -8.22 -19.56
C THR A 141 9.73 -8.39 -19.15
N TRP A 142 10.43 -7.30 -18.79
CA TRP A 142 11.89 -7.28 -18.62
C TRP A 142 12.37 -7.04 -17.18
N GLY A 143 11.48 -6.77 -16.24
CA GLY A 143 11.89 -6.39 -14.89
C GLY A 143 10.80 -6.52 -13.85
N VAL A 144 11.20 -6.41 -12.58
CA VAL A 144 10.26 -6.37 -11.46
C VAL A 144 9.44 -5.10 -11.55
N THR A 145 8.12 -5.27 -11.53
CA THR A 145 7.17 -4.15 -11.49
C THR A 145 6.79 -3.89 -10.05
N ARG A 146 7.06 -2.69 -9.54
CA ARG A 146 6.69 -2.27 -8.20
C ARG A 146 5.78 -1.06 -8.26
N SER A 147 4.64 -1.16 -7.60
CA SER A 147 3.67 -0.08 -7.47
C SER A 147 3.43 0.16 -6.00
N VAL A 148 3.77 1.34 -5.52
CA VAL A 148 3.40 1.80 -4.18
C VAL A 148 1.95 2.23 -4.23
N ILE A 149 1.11 1.64 -3.39
CA ILE A 149 -0.31 2.00 -3.28
C ILE A 149 -0.44 3.19 -2.34
N ASN A 150 0.10 3.08 -1.13
CA ASN A 150 0.14 4.16 -0.14
C ASN A 150 1.07 3.80 1.03
N SER A 151 1.39 4.79 1.86
CA SER A 151 2.17 4.65 3.10
C SER A 151 1.34 5.08 4.31
N PHE A 152 1.57 4.42 5.44
CA PHE A 152 0.75 4.54 6.64
C PHE A 152 1.59 4.53 7.91
N GLN A 153 1.01 5.04 8.99
CA GLN A 153 1.48 4.67 10.31
C GLN A 153 1.25 3.16 10.52
N CYS A 154 2.31 2.45 10.90
CA CYS A 154 2.22 1.02 11.17
C CYS A 154 1.26 0.72 12.32
N LYS A 155 0.49 -0.35 12.15
CA LYS A 155 -0.34 -0.98 13.18
C LYS A 155 -0.08 -2.48 13.14
N GLU A 156 -0.27 -3.16 14.27
CA GLU A 156 0.00 -4.60 14.34
C GLU A 156 -0.81 -5.41 13.33
N LYS A 157 -2.06 -5.00 13.09
CA LYS A 157 -2.90 -5.55 12.03
C LYS A 157 -3.30 -4.46 11.05
N MET A 158 -2.97 -4.66 9.79
CA MET A 158 -3.33 -3.74 8.71
C MET A 158 -4.16 -4.50 7.68
N THR A 159 -5.44 -4.14 7.57
CA THR A 159 -6.39 -4.84 6.71
C THR A 159 -6.91 -3.88 5.64
N TYR A 160 -6.95 -4.38 4.42
CA TYR A 160 -7.38 -3.62 3.25
C TYR A 160 -8.38 -4.42 2.42
N ARG A 161 -9.37 -3.72 1.87
CA ARG A 161 -10.34 -4.25 0.92
C ARG A 161 -10.02 -3.70 -0.46
N PHE A 162 -9.95 -4.60 -1.44
CA PHE A 162 -9.74 -4.29 -2.84
C PHE A 162 -11.02 -4.61 -3.62
N LYS A 163 -11.48 -3.66 -4.41
CA LYS A 163 -12.69 -3.78 -5.23
C LYS A 163 -12.49 -3.13 -6.59
N MET A 164 -13.25 -3.55 -7.60
CA MET A 164 -13.22 -2.88 -8.90
C MET A 164 -13.58 -1.40 -8.74
N SER A 165 -12.93 -0.53 -9.54
CA SER A 165 -13.22 0.90 -9.56
C SER A 165 -14.68 1.16 -9.88
N THR A 166 -15.28 2.10 -9.16
CA THR A 166 -16.66 2.55 -9.38
C THR A 166 -16.77 3.70 -10.39
N ASP A 167 -15.65 4.12 -11.01
CA ASP A 167 -15.65 5.18 -12.03
C ASP A 167 -16.25 4.72 -13.37
N SER A 168 -16.40 3.41 -13.56
CA SER A 168 -16.97 2.81 -14.76
C SER A 168 -17.94 1.70 -14.42
N GLU A 169 -19.13 1.74 -15.03
CA GLU A 169 -20.12 0.67 -14.95
C GLU A 169 -19.76 -0.56 -15.81
N ALA A 170 -18.61 -0.56 -16.49
CA ALA A 170 -18.18 -1.70 -17.29
C ALA A 170 -17.84 -2.91 -16.42
N ALA A 171 -18.12 -4.11 -16.94
CA ALA A 171 -17.61 -5.34 -16.37
C ALA A 171 -16.07 -5.33 -16.33
N GLY A 172 -15.50 -6.01 -15.35
CA GLY A 172 -14.05 -6.09 -15.21
C GLY A 172 -13.61 -7.16 -14.24
N SER A 173 -12.38 -7.64 -14.41
CA SER A 173 -11.77 -8.57 -13.48
C SER A 173 -10.25 -8.46 -13.44
N VAL A 174 -9.68 -8.77 -12.28
CA VAL A 174 -8.25 -8.94 -12.07
C VAL A 174 -8.02 -10.15 -11.15
N GLN A 175 -7.15 -11.04 -11.58
CA GLN A 175 -6.77 -12.25 -10.84
C GLN A 175 -5.27 -12.49 -10.98
N PHE A 176 -4.64 -12.87 -9.87
CA PHE A 176 -3.27 -13.38 -9.86
C PHE A 176 -3.09 -14.32 -8.67
N GLU A 177 -2.00 -15.08 -8.69
CA GLU A 177 -1.59 -15.89 -7.55
C GLU A 177 -0.70 -15.06 -6.62
N GLN A 178 -1.03 -15.06 -5.33
CA GLN A 178 -0.19 -14.43 -4.30
C GLN A 178 0.83 -15.45 -3.81
N ASN A 179 2.11 -15.08 -3.77
CA ASN A 179 3.16 -15.86 -3.11
C ASN A 179 4.21 -14.94 -2.45
N SER A 180 5.31 -15.51 -1.96
CA SER A 180 6.37 -14.76 -1.28
C SER A 180 7.20 -13.84 -2.19
N GLY A 181 7.18 -14.07 -3.51
CA GLY A 181 7.93 -13.29 -4.50
C GLY A 181 7.08 -12.41 -5.41
N ALA A 182 5.75 -12.59 -5.41
CA ALA A 182 4.83 -11.91 -6.31
C ALA A 182 3.48 -11.62 -5.63
N GLY A 183 2.95 -10.42 -5.85
CA GLY A 183 1.65 -9.98 -5.36
C GLY A 183 1.73 -8.76 -4.45
N LEU A 184 0.79 -8.66 -3.54
CA LEU A 184 0.72 -7.62 -2.52
C LEU A 184 1.72 -7.89 -1.40
N ARG A 185 2.28 -6.82 -0.83
CA ARG A 185 3.20 -6.88 0.30
C ARG A 185 3.16 -5.60 1.12
N MET A 186 3.53 -5.70 2.39
CA MET A 186 3.78 -4.54 3.24
C MET A 186 5.29 -4.43 3.46
N VAL A 187 5.87 -3.30 3.05
CA VAL A 187 7.28 -2.98 3.31
C VAL A 187 7.33 -2.09 4.55
N TYR A 188 8.22 -2.38 5.51
CA TYR A 188 8.30 -1.63 6.76
C TYR A 188 9.73 -1.59 7.33
N ASN A 189 9.94 -0.74 8.33
CA ASN A 189 11.24 -0.40 8.92
C ASN A 189 12.21 0.17 7.88
N CYS A 190 11.67 1.10 7.10
CA CYS A 190 12.30 1.95 6.09
C CYS A 190 11.91 3.41 6.36
#